data_AF-A0A967SKU9-F1
#
_entry.id   AF-A0A967SKU9-F1
#
_cell.length_a   1.000
_cell.length_b   1.000
_cell.length_c   1.000
_cell.angle_alpha   90.00
_cell.angle_beta   90.00
_cell.angle_gamma   90.00
#
_symmetry.space_group_name_H-M   'P 1'
#
loop_
_entity.id
_entity.type
_entity.pdbx_description
1 polymer ?
#
loop_
_entity_poly.entity_id
_entity_poly.type
_entity_poly.pdbx_seq_one_letter_code
_entity_poly.pdbx_strand_id
1 'polypeptide(L)' 'MQSSGSLFDEGREAELDAIGAWLEQTREGSLQDLPFAPSPEVWDEVESDSDACLRARCPHFEECFYQRARRGAAS' A
#
# COMPACT_ATOMS: atom_id res chain seq x y z
N MET A 1 -27.18 -22.98 -3.79
CA MET A 1 -25.73 -23.27 -3.81
C MET A 1 -25.03 -22.00 -3.34
N GLN A 2 -24.13 -22.14 -2.39
CA GLN A 2 -23.58 -21.05 -1.57
C GLN A 2 -22.70 -20.10 -2.38
N SER A 3 -22.74 -18.80 -2.09
CA SER A 3 -21.50 -18.03 -2.09
C SER A 3 -21.58 -16.90 -1.08
N SER A 4 -21.05 -17.18 0.11
CA SER A 4 -20.88 -16.28 1.24
C SER A 4 -19.76 -15.25 1.00
N GLY A 5 -19.61 -14.74 -0.22
CA GLY A 5 -18.40 -14.00 -0.66
C GLY A 5 -18.46 -12.47 -0.59
N SER A 6 -19.61 -11.83 -0.40
CA SER A 6 -19.71 -10.38 -0.63
C SER A 6 -19.42 -9.50 0.60
N LEU A 7 -19.73 -9.97 1.81
CA LEU A 7 -19.64 -9.12 3.01
C LEU A 7 -18.20 -8.82 3.46
N PHE A 8 -17.25 -9.66 3.06
CA PHE A 8 -15.84 -9.49 3.40
C PHE A 8 -15.07 -8.69 2.34
N ASP A 9 -15.53 -8.68 1.09
CA ASP A 9 -14.90 -7.95 -0.01
C ASP A 9 -15.23 -6.45 0.05
N GLU A 10 -16.46 -6.09 0.43
CA GLU A 10 -16.89 -4.68 0.59
C GLU A 10 -16.03 -3.90 1.60
N GLY A 11 -15.58 -4.55 2.68
CA GLY A 11 -14.68 -3.93 3.66
C GLY A 11 -13.27 -3.70 3.09
N ARG A 12 -12.76 -4.70 2.35
CA ARG A 12 -11.45 -4.62 1.71
C ARG A 12 -11.40 -3.56 0.62
N GLU A 13 -12.42 -3.47 -0.23
CA GLU A 13 -12.51 -2.44 -1.27
C GLU A 13 -12.53 -1.03 -0.66
N ALA A 14 -13.28 -0.84 0.42
CA ALA A 14 -13.32 0.44 1.14
C ALA A 14 -11.95 0.80 1.76
N GLU A 15 -11.22 -0.17 2.30
CA GLU A 15 -9.85 0.05 2.81
C GLU A 15 -8.88 0.40 1.68
N LEU A 16 -8.94 -0.28 0.54
CA LEU A 16 -8.11 0.01 -0.63
C LEU A 16 -8.36 1.42 -1.17
N ASP A 17 -9.63 1.84 -1.27
CA ASP A 17 -10.00 3.19 -1.69
C ASP A 17 -9.50 4.25 -0.70
N ALA A 18 -9.64 3.98 0.61
CA ALA A 18 -9.14 4.87 1.65
C ALA A 18 -7.60 5.00 1.62
N ILE A 19 -6.88 3.90 1.39
CA ILE A 19 -5.41 3.93 1.22
C ILE A 19 -5.05 4.71 -0.04
N GLY A 20 -5.77 4.50 -1.15
CA GLY A 20 -5.57 5.24 -2.41
C GLY A 20 -5.75 6.75 -2.24
N ALA A 21 -6.86 7.18 -1.62
CA ALA A 21 -7.12 8.60 -1.34
C ALA A 21 -6.13 9.20 -0.34
N TRP A 22 -5.61 8.40 0.60
CA TRP A 22 -4.54 8.81 1.50
C TRP A 22 -3.20 8.95 0.78
N LEU A 23 -2.88 8.06 -0.17
CA LEU A 23 -1.64 8.11 -0.95
C LEU A 23 -1.49 9.42 -1.73
N GLU A 24 -2.58 10.04 -2.15
CA GLU A 24 -2.58 11.36 -2.82
C GLU A 24 -2.24 12.52 -1.87
N GLN A 25 -2.41 12.32 -0.56
CA GLN A 25 -2.23 13.35 0.47
C GLN A 25 -0.95 13.14 1.29
N THR A 26 -0.50 11.90 1.44
CA THR A 26 0.75 11.57 2.14
C THR A 26 1.98 11.88 1.28
N ARG A 27 3.10 12.15 1.95
CA ARG A 27 4.37 12.52 1.33
C ARG A 27 5.43 11.42 1.43
N GLU A 28 5.26 10.50 2.39
CA GLU A 28 6.16 9.38 2.64
C GLU A 28 5.49 8.03 2.44
N GLY A 29 4.15 7.93 2.52
CA GLY A 29 3.44 6.71 2.15
C GLY A 29 3.82 5.49 2.98
N SER A 30 4.15 5.69 4.27
CA SER A 30 4.53 4.60 5.17
C SER A 30 3.37 4.21 6.10
N LEU A 31 3.37 2.96 6.57
CA LEU A 31 2.38 2.47 7.55
C LEU A 31 2.34 3.33 8.83
N GLN A 32 3.45 3.97 9.19
CA GLN A 32 3.54 4.86 10.36
C GLN A 32 2.86 6.21 10.14
N ASP A 33 2.74 6.66 8.89
CA ASP A 33 2.09 7.93 8.52
C ASP A 33 0.59 7.76 8.24
N LEU A 34 0.14 6.51 8.12
CA LEU A 34 -1.25 6.17 7.85
C LEU A 34 -2.11 6.50 9.09
N PRO A 35 -3.15 7.34 8.97
CA PRO A 35 -3.95 7.76 10.13
C PRO A 35 -4.92 6.68 10.61
N PHE A 36 -4.98 5.54 9.92
CA PHE A 36 -5.78 4.38 10.27
C PHE A 36 -4.92 3.10 10.17
N ALA A 37 -5.34 2.06 10.89
CA ALA A 37 -4.66 0.76 10.84
C ALA A 37 -5.43 -0.16 9.87
N PRO A 38 -4.92 -0.38 8.65
CA PRO A 38 -5.55 -1.28 7.69
C PRO A 38 -5.42 -2.72 8.16
N SER A 39 -6.31 -3.56 7.66
CA SER A 39 -6.26 -5.00 7.84
C SER A 39 -4.96 -5.56 7.24
N PRO A 40 -4.26 -6.48 7.94
CA PRO A 40 -2.99 -7.01 7.47
C PRO A 40 -3.10 -7.71 6.12
N GLU A 41 -4.22 -8.38 5.82
CA GLU A 41 -4.47 -8.97 4.50
C GLU A 41 -4.56 -7.93 3.37
N VAL A 42 -5.15 -6.76 3.64
CA VAL A 42 -5.26 -5.69 2.64
C VAL A 42 -3.91 -5.01 2.47
N TRP A 43 -3.22 -4.76 3.57
CA TRP A 43 -1.90 -4.15 3.57
C TRP A 43 -0.85 -5.01 2.87
N ASP A 44 -0.80 -6.32 3.13
CA ASP A 44 0.11 -7.27 2.47
C ASP A 44 -0.03 -7.25 0.94
N GLU A 45 -1.26 -7.06 0.44
CA GLU A 45 -1.55 -6.99 -1.00
C GLU A 45 -1.14 -5.67 -1.66
N VAL A 46 -1.13 -4.56 -0.91
CA VAL A 46 -0.79 -3.21 -1.44
C VAL A 46 0.61 -2.74 -1.08
N GLU A 47 1.21 -3.32 -0.04
CA GLU A 47 2.52 -2.89 0.43
C GLU A 47 3.58 -3.22 -0.61
N SER A 48 4.50 -2.27 -0.80
CA SER A 48 5.65 -2.49 -1.66
C SER A 48 6.76 -3.18 -0.87
N ASP A 49 6.84 -4.51 -0.95
CA ASP A 49 7.97 -5.27 -0.43
C ASP A 49 9.16 -5.37 -1.42
N SER A 50 10.32 -5.79 -0.93
CA SER A 50 11.50 -6.17 -1.70
C SER A 50 11.21 -7.14 -2.85
N ASP A 51 10.24 -8.05 -2.68
CA ASP A 51 9.82 -9.02 -3.71
C ASP A 51 8.88 -8.39 -4.76
N ALA A 52 7.95 -7.54 -4.33
CA ALA A 52 7.04 -6.81 -5.21
C ALA A 52 7.74 -5.68 -6.00
N CYS A 53 8.87 -5.17 -5.48
CA CYS A 53 9.59 -4.08 -6.10
C CYS A 53 10.41 -4.53 -7.32
N LEU A 54 9.96 -4.14 -8.51
CA LEU A 54 10.69 -4.34 -9.78
C LEU A 54 12.00 -3.53 -9.90
N ARG A 55 12.37 -2.76 -8.87
CA ARG A 55 13.57 -1.89 -8.80
C ARG A 55 13.71 -1.04 -10.08
N ALA A 56 14.83 -1.18 -10.79
CA ALA A 56 15.16 -0.43 -12.00
C ALA A 56 14.21 -0.69 -13.18
N ARG A 57 13.34 -1.71 -13.10
CA ARG A 57 12.29 -1.97 -14.10
C ARG A 57 10.97 -1.29 -13.76
N CYS A 58 10.80 -0.74 -12.56
CA CYS A 58 9.58 -0.03 -12.20
C CYS A 58 9.55 1.34 -12.88
N PRO A 59 8.52 1.67 -13.70
CA PRO A 59 8.40 2.99 -14.31
C PRO A 59 8.19 4.10 -13.26
N HIS A 60 7.70 3.76 -12.07
CA HIS A 60 7.48 4.68 -10.96
C HIS A 60 8.61 4.64 -9.92
N PHE A 61 9.79 4.13 -10.24
CA PHE A 61 10.90 3.96 -9.29
C PHE A 61 11.34 5.26 -8.60
N GLU A 62 11.25 6.41 -9.27
CA GLU A 62 11.59 7.72 -8.68
C GLU A 62 10.51 8.26 -7.73
N GLU A 63 9.23 7.96 -8.01
CA GLU A 63 8.08 8.42 -7.22
C GLU A 63 7.66 7.38 -6.16
N CYS A 64 8.28 6.20 -6.17
CA CYS A 64 7.96 5.11 -5.26
C CYS A 64 8.37 5.45 -3.82
N PHE A 65 7.37 5.55 -2.95
CA PHE A 65 7.50 5.82 -1.52
C PHE A 65 8.48 4.86 -0.83
N TYR A 66 8.39 3.56 -1.08
CA TYR A 66 9.29 2.55 -0.51
C TYR A 66 10.76 2.80 -0.86
N GLN A 67 11.07 3.09 -2.13
CA GLN A 67 12.44 3.35 -2.55
C GLN A 67 12.96 4.68 -2.03
N ARG A 68 12.10 5.69 -1.95
CA ARG A 68 12.44 7.00 -1.40
C ARG A 68 12.76 6.91 0.09
N ALA A 69 11.93 6.20 0.87
CA ALA A 69 12.18 5.93 2.28
C ALA A 69 13.46 5.12 2.48
N ARG A 70 13.69 4.07 1.68
CA ARG A 70 14.92 3.25 1.72
C ARG A 70 16.18 4.05 1.39
N ARG A 71 16.12 4.97 0.42
CA ARG A 71 17.22 5.90 0.10
C ARG A 71 17.50 6.85 1.26
N GLY A 72 16.45 7.40 1.88
CA GLY A 72 16.57 8.29 3.03
C GLY A 72 17.16 7.61 4.27
N ALA A 73 16.75 6.37 4.55
CA ALA A 73 17.23 5.60 5.71
C ALA A 73 18.67 5.05 5.57
N ALA A 74 19.22 5.02 4.35
CA ALA A 74 20.59 4.56 4.08
C ALA A 74 21.64 5.69 4.14
N SER A 75 21.28 6.86 4.67
CA SER A 75 22.14 8.05 4.79
C SER A 75 22.73 8.22 6.18
#